data_AF-X0ZAT3-F1
#
_entry.id   AF-X0ZAT3-F1
#
_cell.length_a   1.000
_cell.length_b   1.000
_cell.length_c   1.000
_cell.angle_alpha   90.00
_cell.angle_beta   90.00
_cell.angle_gamma   90.00
#
_symmetry.space_group_name_H-M   'P 1'
#
loop_
_entity.id
_entity.type
_entity.pdbx_description
1 polymer ?
#
loop_
_entity_poly.entity_id
_entity_poly.type
_entity_poly.pdbx_seq_one_letter_code
_entity_poly.pdbx_strand_id
1 'polypeptide(L)'
;NYFTSSLGLNSFIQPRFSNNYYFSGSINAVYKQFNTLIQILFMILAVFIVITITTTHVINKKKDIGIMKALGTLPRKLYSFYFLEVYTIFFIGFFLGLIIGIISFGIFSLIMNSFFINIPFQLDVIFTSILFASCFFGIYFITGYTIRKIGKEKLMKTFSKDIPYNYNALRKPQFIPKWLSSLGTNIKISIINTLRRKGEFRRYLIVFSLISLIIFTLGLGTIVLKTSSEEWIHKSQGENIVIFGHQEVIYNYSLMYQMFSNPEILIDTNTINFPIFFLKFKG
;
A
#
# COMPACT_ATOMS: atom_id res chain seq x y z
N ASN A 1 -9.44 12.24 -7.74
CA ASN A 1 -9.02 13.49 -7.05
C ASN A 1 -8.94 13.38 -5.53
N TYR A 2 -9.19 12.22 -4.91
CA TYR A 2 -9.13 12.11 -3.44
C TYR A 2 -7.69 12.13 -2.90
N PHE A 3 -6.73 11.49 -3.58
CA PHE A 3 -5.32 11.48 -3.14
C PHE A 3 -4.62 12.83 -3.38
N THR A 4 -4.84 13.42 -4.55
CA THR A 4 -4.41 14.79 -4.84
C THR A 4 -5.04 15.82 -3.91
N SER A 5 -6.32 15.61 -3.51
CA SER A 5 -6.96 16.47 -2.50
C SER A 5 -6.35 16.31 -1.11
N SER A 6 -5.97 15.09 -0.71
CA SER A 6 -5.42 14.84 0.62
C SER A 6 -3.97 15.29 0.76
N LEU A 7 -3.21 15.32 -0.34
CA LEU A 7 -1.87 15.90 -0.41
C LEU A 7 -1.85 17.43 -0.63
N GLY A 8 -3.01 18.07 -0.81
CA GLY A 8 -3.10 19.50 -1.11
C GLY A 8 -2.66 19.90 -2.53
N LEU A 9 -2.47 18.92 -3.43
CA LEU A 9 -2.06 19.13 -4.83
C LEU A 9 -3.21 19.61 -5.75
N ASN A 10 -4.43 19.71 -5.21
CA ASN A 10 -5.64 20.14 -5.93
C ASN A 10 -5.82 21.66 -6.07
N SER A 11 -4.79 22.48 -5.78
CA SER A 11 -4.86 23.93 -5.99
C SER A 11 -5.14 24.33 -7.45
N PHE A 12 -4.99 23.40 -8.41
CA PHE A 12 -5.21 23.64 -9.84
C PHE A 12 -6.48 23.02 -10.42
N ILE A 13 -7.15 22.08 -9.73
CA ILE A 13 -8.38 21.43 -10.22
C ILE A 13 -9.30 21.15 -9.01
N GLN A 14 -10.23 22.07 -8.74
CA GLN A 14 -11.21 21.89 -7.67
C GLN A 14 -12.25 20.83 -8.06
N PRO A 15 -12.38 19.70 -7.34
CA PRO A 15 -13.56 18.84 -7.46
C PRO A 15 -14.68 19.45 -6.61
N ARG A 16 -15.80 19.84 -7.25
CA ARG A 16 -17.05 20.16 -6.56
C ARG A 16 -17.71 18.88 -6.05
N PHE A 17 -17.30 18.36 -4.90
CA PHE A 17 -18.10 17.36 -4.18
C PHE A 17 -18.08 17.65 -2.68
N SER A 18 -19.13 18.31 -2.21
CA SER A 18 -19.57 18.29 -0.82
C SER A 18 -20.54 17.13 -0.65
N ASN A 19 -20.15 16.08 0.05
CA ASN A 19 -21.11 15.11 0.56
C ASN A 19 -21.21 15.31 2.08
N ASN A 20 -22.33 15.89 2.51
CA ASN A 20 -22.57 16.42 3.86
C ASN A 20 -23.13 15.38 4.83
N TYR A 21 -23.04 14.10 4.51
CA TYR A 21 -23.77 13.08 5.24
C TYR A 21 -22.83 11.98 5.75
N TYR A 22 -22.60 12.11 7.05
CA TYR A 22 -22.23 11.12 8.06
C TYR A 22 -20.73 10.95 8.41
N PHE A 23 -20.49 11.15 9.71
CA PHE A 23 -19.25 11.10 10.50
C PHE A 23 -18.33 12.33 10.48
N SER A 24 -18.67 13.25 11.40
CA SER A 24 -17.81 14.11 12.22
C SER A 24 -16.40 14.38 11.69
N GLY A 25 -16.10 15.66 11.41
CA GLY A 25 -14.86 16.12 10.77
C GLY A 25 -13.56 15.49 11.30
N SER A 26 -13.49 15.13 12.59
CA SER A 26 -12.33 14.47 13.19
C SER A 26 -12.13 13.02 12.72
N ILE A 27 -13.19 12.21 12.67
CA ILE A 27 -13.09 10.80 12.26
C ILE A 27 -12.72 10.73 10.77
N ASN A 28 -13.44 11.48 9.92
CA ASN A 28 -13.15 11.55 8.49
C ASN A 28 -11.71 12.05 8.21
N ALA A 29 -11.18 13.00 9.01
CA ALA A 29 -9.80 13.45 8.88
C ALA A 29 -8.80 12.33 9.17
N VAL A 30 -9.00 11.56 10.25
CA VAL A 30 -8.13 10.43 10.60
C VAL A 30 -8.17 9.34 9.52
N TYR A 31 -9.36 8.97 9.03
CA TYR A 31 -9.50 8.00 7.93
C TYR A 31 -8.81 8.48 6.64
N LYS A 32 -8.95 9.76 6.28
CA LYS A 32 -8.27 10.35 5.11
C LYS A 32 -6.75 10.32 5.26
N GLN A 33 -6.22 10.68 6.44
CA GLN A 33 -4.78 10.65 6.71
C GLN A 33 -4.24 9.22 6.62
N PHE A 34 -4.93 8.26 7.25
CA PHE A 34 -4.56 6.85 7.20
C PHE A 34 -4.51 6.30 5.77
N ASN A 35 -5.56 6.55 4.97
CA ASN A 35 -5.61 6.13 3.58
C ASN A 35 -4.49 6.77 2.74
N THR A 36 -4.19 8.06 2.97
CA THR A 36 -3.11 8.77 2.26
C THR A 36 -1.75 8.17 2.57
N LEU A 37 -1.48 7.83 3.83
CA LEU A 37 -0.23 7.16 4.24
C LEU A 37 -0.06 5.81 3.54
N ILE A 38 -1.11 4.99 3.52
CA ILE A 38 -1.08 3.69 2.83
C ILE A 38 -0.82 3.86 1.34
N GLN A 39 -1.48 4.83 0.70
CA GLN A 39 -1.29 5.10 -0.73
C GLN A 39 0.16 5.51 -1.07
N ILE A 40 0.78 6.36 -0.25
CA ILE A 40 2.20 6.72 -0.39
C ILE A 40 3.08 5.48 -0.25
N LEU A 41 2.79 4.61 0.71
CA LEU A 41 3.58 3.41 0.95
C LEU A 41 3.47 2.41 -0.22
N PHE A 42 2.27 2.22 -0.79
CA PHE A 42 2.08 1.45 -2.01
C PHE A 42 2.80 2.06 -3.22
N MET A 43 2.82 3.39 -3.34
CA MET A 43 3.56 4.08 -4.40
C MET A 43 5.06 3.78 -4.30
N ILE A 44 5.65 3.90 -3.10
CA ILE A 44 7.05 3.55 -2.85
C ILE A 44 7.28 2.08 -3.20
N LEU A 45 6.44 1.17 -2.70
CA LEU A 45 6.55 -0.26 -2.98
C LEU A 45 6.54 -0.54 -4.49
N ALA A 46 5.60 0.04 -5.24
CA ALA A 46 5.48 -0.17 -6.69
C ALA A 46 6.77 0.20 -7.43
N VAL A 47 7.35 1.35 -7.12
CA VAL A 47 8.61 1.81 -7.71
C VAL A 47 9.76 0.86 -7.37
N PHE A 48 9.87 0.44 -6.11
CA PHE A 48 10.91 -0.51 -5.68
C PHE A 48 10.78 -1.89 -6.33
N ILE A 49 9.54 -2.38 -6.50
CA ILE A 49 9.28 -3.65 -7.19
C ILE A 49 9.73 -3.55 -8.64
N VAL A 50 9.32 -2.52 -9.37
CA VAL A 50 9.71 -2.32 -10.78
C VAL A 50 11.23 -2.24 -10.93
N ILE A 51 11.90 -1.46 -10.08
CA ILE A 51 13.37 -1.36 -10.09
C ILE A 51 14.01 -2.71 -9.83
N THR A 52 13.53 -3.46 -8.85
CA THR A 52 14.10 -4.76 -8.47
C THR A 52 13.94 -5.78 -9.61
N ILE A 53 12.74 -5.89 -10.18
CA ILE A 53 12.44 -6.81 -11.27
C ILE A 53 13.27 -6.47 -12.52
N THR A 54 13.27 -5.21 -12.95
CA THR A 54 14.01 -4.79 -14.15
C THR A 54 15.53 -4.95 -13.98
N THR A 55 16.05 -4.67 -12.78
CA THR A 55 17.47 -4.91 -12.48
C THR A 55 17.80 -6.41 -12.51
N THR A 56 16.96 -7.26 -11.93
CA THR A 56 17.13 -8.71 -11.97
C THR A 56 17.04 -9.25 -13.39
N HIS A 57 16.10 -8.73 -14.19
CA HIS A 57 15.97 -9.08 -15.61
C HIS A 57 17.27 -8.80 -16.39
N VAL A 58 17.87 -7.62 -16.21
CA VAL A 58 19.17 -7.27 -16.82
C VAL A 58 20.30 -8.18 -16.34
N ILE A 59 20.34 -8.49 -15.04
CA ILE A 59 21.38 -9.37 -14.47
C ILE A 59 21.29 -10.78 -15.06
N ASN A 60 20.08 -11.29 -15.27
CA ASN A 60 19.88 -12.61 -15.88
C ASN A 60 20.42 -12.68 -17.31
N LYS A 61 20.36 -11.56 -18.05
CA LYS A 61 20.92 -11.42 -19.41
C LYS A 61 22.41 -11.08 -19.46
N LYS A 62 23.10 -11.10 -18.32
CA LYS A 62 24.52 -10.77 -18.23
C LYS A 62 25.39 -11.64 -19.16
N LYS A 63 25.08 -12.93 -19.30
CA LYS A 63 25.82 -13.85 -20.20
C LYS A 63 25.69 -13.41 -21.66
N ASP A 64 24.48 -13.07 -22.08
CA ASP A 64 24.18 -12.67 -23.46
C ASP A 64 24.88 -11.36 -23.81
N ILE A 65 24.91 -10.41 -22.86
CA ILE A 65 25.70 -9.17 -22.97
C ILE A 65 27.19 -9.49 -23.17
N GLY A 66 27.71 -10.50 -22.47
CA GLY A 66 29.09 -10.96 -22.61
C GLY A 66 29.40 -11.54 -24.00
N ILE A 67 28.50 -12.37 -24.53
CA ILE A 67 28.63 -12.95 -25.87
C ILE A 67 28.57 -11.85 -26.93
N MET A 68 27.60 -10.95 -26.83
CA MET A 68 27.41 -9.85 -27.76
C MET A 68 28.61 -8.89 -27.76
N LYS A 69 29.26 -8.68 -26.60
CA LYS A 69 30.54 -7.96 -26.52
C LYS A 69 31.69 -8.73 -27.15
N ALA A 70 31.76 -10.05 -26.99
CA ALA A 70 32.81 -10.88 -27.60
C ALA A 70 32.74 -10.88 -29.13
N LEU A 71 31.54 -10.75 -29.70
CA LEU A 71 31.29 -10.57 -31.13
C LEU A 71 31.66 -9.17 -31.66
N GLY A 72 32.12 -8.25 -30.81
CA GLY A 72 32.58 -6.91 -31.22
C GLY A 72 31.47 -5.87 -31.38
N THR A 73 30.30 -6.06 -30.76
CA THR A 73 29.22 -5.04 -30.84
C THR A 73 29.60 -3.72 -30.16
N LEU A 74 29.21 -2.60 -30.78
CA LEU A 74 29.46 -1.27 -30.21
C LEU A 74 28.71 -1.11 -28.88
N PRO A 75 29.36 -0.59 -27.81
CA PRO A 75 28.74 -0.46 -26.50
C PRO A 75 27.49 0.42 -26.53
N ARG A 76 27.46 1.46 -27.37
CA ARG A 76 26.29 2.35 -27.51
C ARG A 76 25.06 1.62 -28.07
N LYS A 77 25.24 0.75 -29.07
CA LYS A 77 24.15 -0.05 -29.65
C LYS A 77 23.65 -1.07 -28.62
N LEU A 78 24.56 -1.69 -27.88
CA LEU A 78 24.24 -2.63 -26.81
C LEU A 78 23.39 -1.95 -25.72
N TYR A 79 23.78 -0.78 -25.22
CA TYR A 79 22.99 -0.06 -24.22
C TYR A 79 21.58 0.28 -24.73
N SER A 80 21.48 0.85 -25.94
CA SER A 80 20.18 1.24 -26.50
C SER A 80 19.25 0.04 -26.67
N PHE A 81 19.77 -1.10 -27.11
CA PHE A 81 18.99 -2.32 -27.30
C PHE A 81 18.37 -2.82 -25.99
N TYR A 82 19.17 -2.93 -24.92
CA TYR A 82 18.67 -3.39 -23.63
C TYR A 82 17.77 -2.38 -22.93
N PHE A 83 18.01 -1.08 -23.10
CA PHE A 83 17.08 -0.06 -22.60
C PHE A 83 15.73 -0.14 -23.29
N LEU A 84 15.71 -0.25 -24.62
CA LEU A 84 14.47 -0.37 -25.38
C LEU A 84 13.70 -1.61 -24.94
N GLU A 85 14.38 -2.75 -24.79
CA GLU A 85 13.77 -3.97 -24.27
C GLU A 85 13.10 -3.78 -22.91
N VAL A 86 13.81 -3.19 -21.94
CA VAL A 86 13.26 -2.97 -20.59
C VAL A 86 12.08 -2.00 -20.62
N TYR A 87 12.17 -0.93 -21.43
CA TYR A 87 11.07 0.02 -21.56
C TYR A 87 9.85 -0.58 -22.25
N THR A 88 10.02 -1.39 -23.29
CA THR A 88 8.90 -2.09 -23.95
C THR A 88 8.15 -2.98 -22.96
N ILE A 89 8.87 -3.75 -22.14
CA ILE A 89 8.26 -4.60 -21.10
C ILE A 89 7.54 -3.73 -20.06
N PHE A 90 8.14 -2.61 -19.64
CA PHE A 90 7.53 -1.67 -18.69
C PHE A 90 6.23 -1.05 -19.23
N PHE A 91 6.23 -0.55 -20.47
CA PHE A 91 5.04 0.06 -21.08
C PHE A 91 3.90 -0.95 -21.20
N ILE A 92 4.18 -2.14 -21.73
CA ILE A 92 3.17 -3.22 -21.86
C ILE A 92 2.61 -3.58 -20.48
N GLY A 93 3.48 -3.78 -19.49
CA GLY A 93 3.06 -4.10 -18.13
C GLY A 93 2.24 -2.99 -17.47
N PHE A 94 2.60 -1.73 -17.70
CA PHE A 94 1.87 -0.58 -17.16
C PHE A 94 0.46 -0.47 -17.76
N PHE A 95 0.32 -0.57 -19.08
CA PHE A 95 -1.00 -0.54 -19.74
C PHE A 95 -1.87 -1.72 -19.31
N LEU A 96 -1.32 -2.93 -19.26
CA LEU A 96 -2.04 -4.10 -18.76
C LEU A 96 -2.47 -3.92 -17.31
N GLY A 97 -1.59 -3.39 -16.45
CA GLY A 97 -1.89 -3.09 -15.06
C GLY A 97 -3.03 -2.08 -14.90
N LEU A 98 -3.07 -1.02 -15.72
CA LEU A 98 -4.17 -0.06 -15.73
C LEU A 98 -5.50 -0.71 -16.13
N ILE A 99 -5.50 -1.50 -17.20
CA ILE A 99 -6.72 -2.21 -17.68
C ILE A 99 -7.24 -3.15 -16.59
N ILE A 100 -6.36 -3.96 -16.00
CA ILE A 100 -6.71 -4.89 -14.92
C ILE A 100 -7.21 -4.14 -13.68
N GLY A 101 -6.59 -3.01 -13.33
CA GLY A 101 -7.02 -2.17 -12.21
C GLY A 101 -8.43 -1.61 -12.41
N ILE A 102 -8.76 -1.14 -13.62
CA ILE A 102 -10.10 -0.64 -13.95
C ILE A 102 -11.13 -1.76 -13.87
N ILE A 103 -10.83 -2.94 -14.42
CA ILE A 103 -11.72 -4.11 -14.35
C ILE A 103 -11.94 -4.54 -12.90
N SER A 104 -10.88 -4.61 -12.09
CA SER A 104 -10.95 -4.98 -10.68
C SER A 104 -11.80 -3.99 -9.88
N PHE A 105 -11.64 -2.68 -10.14
CA PHE A 105 -12.52 -1.67 -9.53
C PHE A 105 -13.98 -1.85 -9.99
N GLY A 106 -14.22 -2.13 -11.26
CA GLY A 106 -15.57 -2.37 -11.78
C GLY A 106 -16.26 -3.53 -11.05
N ILE A 107 -15.55 -4.65 -10.87
CA ILE A 107 -16.04 -5.81 -10.11
C ILE A 107 -16.33 -5.42 -8.65
N PHE A 108 -15.41 -4.70 -8.01
CA PHE A 108 -15.58 -4.23 -6.63
C PHE A 108 -16.80 -3.29 -6.48
N SER A 109 -16.99 -2.37 -7.42
CA SER A 109 -18.13 -1.46 -7.43
C SER A 109 -19.45 -2.19 -7.62
N LEU A 110 -19.49 -3.26 -8.42
CA LEU A 110 -20.68 -4.10 -8.58
C LEU A 110 -21.06 -4.80 -7.28
N ILE A 111 -20.07 -5.37 -6.58
CA ILE A 111 -20.28 -5.99 -5.28
C ILE A 111 -20.83 -4.98 -4.27
N MET A 112 -20.24 -3.78 -4.20
CA MET A 112 -20.69 -2.73 -3.27
C MET A 112 -22.09 -2.20 -3.60
N ASN A 113 -22.45 -2.14 -4.88
CA ASN A 113 -23.81 -1.77 -5.29
C ASN A 113 -24.86 -2.77 -4.78
N SER A 114 -24.53 -4.06 -4.66
CA SER A 114 -25.41 -5.04 -4.02
C SER A 114 -25.69 -4.76 -2.53
N PHE A 115 -24.83 -3.98 -1.87
CA PHE A 115 -25.02 -3.50 -0.50
C PHE A 115 -25.69 -2.12 -0.42
N PHE A 116 -26.34 -1.66 -1.50
CA PHE A 116 -26.95 -0.32 -1.64
C PHE A 116 -25.96 0.85 -1.54
N ILE A 117 -24.65 0.61 -1.72
CA ILE A 117 -23.61 1.63 -1.67
C ILE A 117 -23.13 1.93 -3.10
N ASN A 118 -23.47 3.12 -3.60
CA ASN A 118 -23.02 3.61 -4.91
C ASN A 118 -21.65 4.30 -4.78
N ILE A 119 -20.60 3.67 -5.34
CA ILE A 119 -19.25 4.24 -5.35
C ILE A 119 -18.93 4.77 -6.76
N PRO A 120 -18.78 6.10 -6.94
CA PRO A 120 -18.44 6.64 -8.24
C PRO A 120 -17.01 6.25 -8.63
N PHE A 121 -16.83 5.80 -9.87
CA PHE A 121 -15.51 5.57 -10.44
C PHE A 121 -14.77 6.90 -10.59
N GLN A 122 -13.60 7.00 -9.96
CA GLN A 122 -12.74 8.17 -10.08
C GLN A 122 -11.29 7.74 -10.31
N LEU A 123 -10.76 8.04 -11.49
CA LEU A 123 -9.34 7.92 -11.78
C LEU A 123 -8.63 9.22 -11.43
N ASP A 124 -7.58 9.10 -10.60
CA ASP A 124 -6.70 10.22 -10.30
C ASP A 124 -5.55 10.25 -11.31
N VAL A 125 -5.76 11.00 -12.40
CA VAL A 125 -4.82 11.10 -13.52
C VAL A 125 -3.45 11.62 -13.07
N ILE A 126 -3.44 12.53 -12.09
CA ILE A 126 -2.20 13.10 -11.55
C ILE A 126 -1.40 12.03 -10.83
N PHE A 127 -2.04 11.25 -9.95
CA PHE A 127 -1.36 10.16 -9.23
C PHE A 127 -0.78 9.12 -10.20
N THR A 128 -1.59 8.67 -11.17
CA THR A 128 -1.15 7.70 -12.17
C THR A 128 0.04 8.23 -12.98
N SER A 129 0.04 9.52 -13.33
CA SER A 129 1.14 10.16 -14.07
C SER A 129 2.41 10.26 -13.24
N ILE A 130 2.30 10.62 -11.95
CA ILE A 130 3.44 10.68 -11.02
C ILE A 130 4.04 9.28 -10.83
N LEU A 131 3.22 8.25 -10.65
CA LEU A 131 3.69 6.87 -10.52
C LEU A 131 4.42 6.42 -11.78
N PHE A 132 3.84 6.69 -12.96
CA PHE A 132 4.46 6.38 -14.25
C PHE A 132 5.82 7.07 -14.40
N ALA A 133 5.89 8.37 -14.13
CA ALA A 133 7.13 9.15 -14.21
C ALA A 133 8.19 8.62 -13.23
N SER A 134 7.81 8.32 -11.98
CA SER A 134 8.71 7.78 -10.96
C SER A 134 9.30 6.44 -11.37
N CYS A 135 8.49 5.53 -11.92
CA CYS A 135 8.97 4.26 -12.44
C CYS A 135 9.88 4.44 -13.66
N PHE A 136 9.52 5.34 -14.59
CA PHE A 136 10.31 5.63 -15.79
C PHE A 136 11.72 6.15 -15.45
N PHE A 137 11.81 7.12 -14.53
CA PHE A 137 13.08 7.63 -14.03
C PHE A 137 13.83 6.60 -13.19
N GLY A 138 13.13 5.83 -12.35
CA GLY A 138 13.73 4.75 -11.54
C GLY A 138 14.45 3.71 -12.41
N ILE A 139 13.82 3.30 -13.52
CA ILE A 139 14.43 2.41 -14.51
C ILE A 139 15.65 3.08 -15.16
N TYR A 140 15.52 4.34 -15.59
CA TYR A 140 16.62 5.08 -16.21
C TYR A 140 17.86 5.13 -15.31
N PHE A 141 17.69 5.50 -14.04
CA PHE A 141 18.80 5.68 -13.11
C PHE A 141 19.37 4.35 -12.61
N ILE A 142 18.56 3.46 -12.02
CA ILE A 142 19.07 2.25 -11.36
C ILE A 142 19.40 1.16 -12.38
N THR A 143 18.45 0.83 -13.25
CA THR A 143 18.64 -0.23 -14.24
C THR A 143 19.67 0.20 -15.26
N GLY A 144 19.65 1.47 -15.69
CA GLY A 144 20.68 2.06 -16.53
C GLY A 144 22.09 2.00 -15.92
N TYR A 145 22.23 2.35 -14.64
CA TYR A 145 23.49 2.20 -13.92
C TYR A 145 23.96 0.74 -13.89
N THR A 146 23.05 -0.21 -13.69
CA THR A 146 23.36 -1.65 -13.66
C THR A 146 23.83 -2.16 -15.01
N ILE A 147 23.18 -1.77 -16.11
CA ILE A 147 23.60 -2.12 -17.48
C ILE A 147 25.01 -1.55 -17.73
N ARG A 148 25.23 -0.27 -17.41
CA ARG A 148 26.56 0.38 -17.60
C ARG A 148 27.65 -0.29 -16.77
N LYS A 149 27.33 -0.69 -15.54
CA LYS A 149 28.24 -1.44 -14.68
C LYS A 149 28.62 -2.78 -15.30
N ILE A 150 27.64 -3.57 -15.77
CA ILE A 150 27.87 -4.86 -16.44
C ILE A 150 28.68 -4.68 -17.72
N GLY A 151 28.33 -3.66 -18.54
CA GLY A 151 29.02 -3.34 -19.79
C GLY A 151 30.50 -3.00 -19.58
N LYS A 152 30.87 -2.38 -18.46
CA LYS A 152 32.28 -2.07 -18.12
C LYS A 152 33.05 -3.24 -17.49
N GLU A 153 32.40 -4.32 -17.07
CA GLU A 153 33.12 -5.46 -16.49
C GLU A 153 33.93 -6.23 -17.56
N LYS A 154 35.08 -6.78 -17.13
CA LYS A 154 35.93 -7.65 -17.97
C LYS A 154 35.15 -8.88 -18.44
N LEU A 155 35.35 -9.30 -19.69
CA LEU A 155 34.63 -10.43 -20.31
C LEU A 155 34.72 -11.71 -19.48
N MET A 156 35.91 -12.07 -18.98
CA MET A 156 36.11 -13.25 -18.11
C MET A 156 35.20 -13.27 -16.87
N LYS A 157 34.93 -12.11 -16.26
CA LYS A 157 34.06 -12.00 -15.08
C LYS A 157 32.57 -12.16 -15.41
N THR A 158 32.21 -12.08 -16.69
CA THR A 158 30.83 -12.20 -17.18
C THR A 158 30.45 -13.66 -17.43
N PHE A 159 31.42 -14.52 -17.76
CA PHE A 159 31.21 -15.96 -18.01
C PHE A 159 31.22 -16.83 -16.75
N SER A 160 31.79 -16.36 -15.64
CA SER A 160 31.83 -17.11 -14.38
C SER A 160 30.49 -16.99 -13.65
N LYS A 161 29.62 -18.00 -13.81
CA LYS A 161 28.22 -17.98 -13.36
C LYS A 161 28.07 -18.27 -11.86
N ASP A 162 28.87 -19.19 -11.30
CA ASP A 162 28.57 -19.77 -10.00
C ASP A 162 29.58 -19.43 -8.88
N ILE A 163 30.81 -19.05 -9.25
CA ILE A 163 31.86 -18.72 -8.28
C ILE A 163 32.38 -17.32 -8.60
N PRO A 164 32.22 -16.32 -7.70
CA PRO A 164 32.76 -14.98 -7.96
C PRO A 164 34.26 -15.08 -8.24
N TYR A 165 34.75 -14.44 -9.31
CA TYR A 165 36.16 -14.48 -9.73
C TYR A 165 37.19 -14.24 -8.60
N ASN A 166 36.82 -13.51 -7.55
CA ASN A 166 37.64 -13.27 -6.36
C ASN A 166 37.19 -14.12 -5.15
N TYR A 167 36.79 -15.37 -5.39
CA TYR A 167 36.36 -16.30 -4.34
C TYR A 167 37.57 -16.74 -3.54
N ASN A 168 37.77 -16.12 -2.39
CA ASN A 168 38.74 -16.59 -1.42
C ASN A 168 38.06 -17.55 -0.45
N ALA A 169 38.42 -18.84 -0.52
CA ALA A 169 37.87 -19.90 0.34
C ALA A 169 38.28 -19.71 1.82
N LEU A 170 39.33 -18.93 2.08
CA LEU A 170 39.89 -18.68 3.41
C LEU A 170 39.17 -17.55 4.18
N ARG A 171 38.28 -16.79 3.53
CA ARG A 171 37.56 -15.70 4.21
C ARG A 171 36.53 -16.26 5.19
N LYS A 172 36.75 -16.04 6.50
CA LYS A 172 35.77 -16.36 7.55
C LYS A 172 34.42 -15.66 7.27
N PRO A 173 33.28 -16.33 7.50
CA PRO A 173 31.96 -15.73 7.30
C PRO A 173 31.77 -14.52 8.22
N GLN A 174 31.16 -13.46 7.68
CA GLN A 174 30.84 -12.27 8.46
C GLN A 174 29.62 -12.52 9.35
N PHE A 175 29.71 -11.99 10.57
CA PHE A 175 28.71 -11.86 11.64
C PHE A 175 27.37 -12.58 11.43
N ILE A 176 27.17 -13.69 12.15
CA ILE A 176 25.89 -14.41 12.23
C ILE A 176 25.45 -14.32 13.70
N PRO A 177 24.22 -13.87 14.00
CA PRO A 177 23.71 -13.87 15.36
C PRO A 177 23.67 -15.31 15.91
N LYS A 178 24.14 -15.50 17.15
CA LYS A 178 24.32 -16.85 17.75
C LYS A 178 23.04 -17.69 17.76
N TRP A 179 21.87 -17.06 17.95
CA TRP A 179 20.57 -17.73 17.89
C TRP A 179 20.27 -18.39 16.53
N LEU A 180 20.79 -17.84 15.43
CA LEU A 180 20.60 -18.43 14.10
C LEU A 180 21.52 -19.63 13.87
N SER A 181 22.65 -19.68 14.57
CA SER A 181 23.60 -20.79 14.49
C SER A 181 23.18 -22.00 15.32
N SER A 182 22.26 -21.85 16.28
CA SER A 182 21.74 -22.95 17.09
C SER A 182 20.66 -23.77 16.39
N LEU A 183 20.10 -23.30 15.26
CA LEU A 183 19.08 -24.02 14.48
C LEU A 183 19.64 -25.19 13.64
N GLY A 184 20.96 -25.37 13.58
CA GLY A 184 21.62 -26.48 12.88
C GLY A 184 22.65 -26.05 11.84
N THR A 185 23.57 -26.97 11.49
CA THR A 185 24.69 -26.71 10.56
C THR A 185 24.23 -26.45 9.13
N ASN A 186 23.19 -27.14 8.67
CA ASN A 186 22.62 -26.96 7.32
C ASN A 186 22.04 -25.54 7.14
N ILE A 187 21.26 -25.07 8.13
CA ILE A 187 20.67 -23.73 8.12
C ILE A 187 21.76 -22.66 8.17
N LYS A 188 22.78 -22.85 9.01
CA LYS A 188 23.94 -21.97 9.09
C LYS A 188 24.65 -21.82 7.73
N ILE A 189 24.92 -22.93 7.04
CA ILE A 189 25.63 -22.91 5.74
C ILE A 189 24.78 -22.22 4.66
N SER A 190 23.48 -22.53 4.59
CA SER A 190 22.55 -21.92 3.62
C SER A 190 22.42 -20.40 3.80
N ILE A 191 22.35 -19.94 5.05
CA ILE A 191 22.29 -18.51 5.38
C ILE A 191 23.60 -17.80 5.00
N ILE A 192 24.75 -18.41 5.30
CA ILE A 192 26.06 -17.87 4.89
C ILE A 192 26.14 -17.73 3.37
N ASN A 193 25.73 -18.77 2.63
CA ASN A 193 25.75 -18.77 1.17
C ASN A 193 24.85 -17.67 0.59
N THR A 194 23.70 -17.42 1.21
CA THR A 194 22.75 -16.37 0.81
C THR A 194 23.28 -14.98 1.13
N LEU A 195 23.76 -14.75 2.35
CA LEU A 195 24.32 -13.46 2.80
C LEU A 195 25.56 -13.04 2.01
N ARG A 196 26.29 -14.01 1.44
CA ARG A 196 27.43 -13.74 0.54
C ARG A 196 27.01 -13.03 -0.75
N ARG A 197 25.78 -13.24 -1.25
CA ARG A 197 25.21 -12.54 -2.42
C ARG A 197 24.68 -11.14 -2.05
N LYS A 198 25.53 -10.34 -1.40
CA LYS A 198 25.17 -9.05 -0.76
C LYS A 198 24.34 -8.11 -1.63
N GLY A 199 24.60 -8.07 -2.94
CA GLY A 199 23.89 -7.17 -3.84
C GLY A 199 22.46 -7.61 -4.17
N GLU A 200 22.21 -8.89 -4.37
CA GLU A 200 20.88 -9.45 -4.69
C GLU A 200 20.03 -9.54 -3.42
N PHE A 201 20.61 -10.09 -2.35
CA PHE A 201 19.92 -10.25 -1.07
C PHE A 201 19.42 -8.92 -0.49
N ARG A 202 20.24 -7.85 -0.53
CA ARG A 202 19.82 -6.53 -0.02
C ARG A 202 18.60 -5.97 -0.75
N ARG A 203 18.47 -6.17 -2.07
CA ARG A 203 17.33 -5.67 -2.85
C ARG A 203 16.04 -6.37 -2.45
N TYR A 204 16.07 -7.70 -2.35
CA TYR A 204 14.91 -8.48 -1.93
C TYR A 204 14.52 -8.21 -0.47
N LEU A 205 15.50 -8.02 0.42
CA LEU A 205 15.24 -7.69 1.82
C LEU A 205 14.53 -6.34 1.96
N ILE A 206 14.90 -5.32 1.19
CA ILE A 206 14.21 -4.02 1.19
C ILE A 206 12.75 -4.17 0.74
N VAL A 207 12.50 -4.90 -0.35
CA VAL A 207 11.12 -5.13 -0.84
C VAL A 207 10.30 -5.91 0.19
N PHE A 208 10.88 -6.96 0.80
CA PHE A 208 10.23 -7.72 1.86
C PHE A 208 9.89 -6.85 3.07
N SER A 209 10.82 -5.99 3.50
CA SER A 209 10.60 -5.04 4.59
C SER A 209 9.46 -4.05 4.27
N LEU A 210 9.37 -3.56 3.03
CA LEU A 210 8.28 -2.66 2.60
C LEU A 210 6.92 -3.36 2.60
N ILE A 211 6.86 -4.61 2.10
CA ILE A 211 5.63 -5.41 2.12
C ILE A 211 5.21 -5.68 3.56
N SER A 212 6.15 -6.07 4.42
CA SER A 212 5.88 -6.31 5.85
C SER A 212 5.37 -5.04 6.53
N LEU A 213 5.95 -3.88 6.21
CA LEU A 213 5.49 -2.59 6.72
C LEU A 213 4.06 -2.28 6.28
N ILE A 214 3.71 -2.51 5.01
CA ILE A 214 2.34 -2.30 4.50
C ILE A 214 1.34 -3.18 5.26
N ILE A 215 1.61 -4.48 5.36
CA ILE A 215 0.74 -5.43 6.06
C ILE A 215 0.57 -5.01 7.51
N PHE A 216 1.66 -4.60 8.18
CA PHE A 216 1.62 -4.12 9.55
C PHE A 216 0.80 -2.84 9.70
N THR A 217 0.96 -1.87 8.80
CA THR A 217 0.18 -0.62 8.83
C THR A 217 -1.31 -0.85 8.59
N LEU A 218 -1.67 -1.77 7.68
CA LEU A 218 -3.05 -2.16 7.44
C LEU A 218 -3.65 -2.87 8.66
N GLY A 219 -2.92 -3.83 9.23
CA GLY A 219 -3.36 -4.60 10.38
C GLY A 219 -3.52 -3.74 11.64
N LEU A 220 -2.54 -2.91 11.99
CA LEU A 220 -2.67 -2.00 13.12
C LEU A 220 -3.70 -0.91 12.87
N GLY A 221 -3.74 -0.37 11.66
CA GLY A 221 -4.65 0.72 11.33
C GLY A 221 -6.11 0.35 11.43
N THR A 222 -6.49 -0.86 10.99
CA THR A 222 -7.88 -1.32 11.13
C THR A 222 -8.27 -1.51 12.59
N ILE A 223 -7.36 -2.03 13.42
CA ILE A 223 -7.58 -2.18 14.87
C ILE A 223 -7.77 -0.80 15.52
N VAL A 224 -6.84 0.12 15.30
CA VAL A 224 -6.87 1.46 15.91
C VAL A 224 -8.08 2.26 15.45
N LEU A 225 -8.42 2.20 14.15
CA LEU A 225 -9.60 2.89 13.61
C LEU A 225 -10.89 2.33 14.21
N LYS A 226 -10.99 1.01 14.37
CA LYS A 226 -12.14 0.37 14.99
C LYS A 226 -12.27 0.78 16.46
N THR A 227 -11.23 0.57 17.27
CA THR A 227 -11.27 0.87 18.71
C THR A 227 -11.51 2.35 18.97
N SER A 228 -10.85 3.23 18.23
CA SER A 228 -11.05 4.68 18.38
C SER A 228 -12.46 5.10 17.98
N SER A 229 -13.00 4.54 16.89
CA SER A 229 -14.37 4.86 16.47
C SER A 229 -15.39 4.41 17.51
N GLU A 230 -15.23 3.19 18.04
CA GLU A 230 -16.06 2.66 19.13
C GLU A 230 -15.96 3.56 20.38
N GLU A 231 -14.75 3.88 20.84
CA GLU A 231 -14.54 4.75 22.01
C GLU A 231 -15.11 6.17 21.82
N TRP A 232 -15.01 6.75 20.62
CA TRP A 232 -15.58 8.08 20.34
C TRP A 232 -17.10 8.06 20.37
N ILE A 233 -17.72 6.99 19.85
CA ILE A 233 -19.17 6.80 19.94
C ILE A 233 -19.58 6.64 21.41
N HIS A 234 -18.88 5.78 22.16
CA HIS A 234 -19.13 5.56 23.58
C HIS A 234 -18.97 6.84 24.39
N LYS A 235 -17.91 7.62 24.20
CA LYS A 235 -17.70 8.89 24.92
C LYS A 235 -18.72 9.97 24.57
N SER A 236 -19.27 9.93 23.35
CA SER A 236 -20.32 10.85 22.92
C SER A 236 -21.70 10.47 23.46
N GLN A 237 -21.88 9.21 23.85
CA GLN A 237 -23.04 8.70 24.55
C GLN A 237 -22.81 8.85 26.06
N GLY A 238 -23.58 9.67 26.75
CA GLY A 238 -23.42 9.79 28.20
C GLY A 238 -23.66 8.44 28.88
N GLU A 239 -22.67 7.91 29.58
CA GLU A 239 -22.87 6.74 30.45
C GLU A 239 -23.45 7.23 31.79
N ASN A 240 -24.54 6.61 32.25
CA ASN A 240 -25.28 6.98 33.48
C ASN A 240 -25.98 8.35 33.43
N ILE A 241 -26.75 8.57 32.37
CA ILE A 241 -27.62 9.76 32.26
C ILE A 241 -28.79 9.62 33.25
N VAL A 242 -28.87 10.50 34.25
CA VAL A 242 -30.07 10.63 35.09
C VAL A 242 -31.04 11.55 34.39
N ILE A 243 -32.12 10.98 33.87
CA ILE A 243 -33.13 11.71 33.10
C ILE A 243 -34.29 12.07 34.04
N PHE A 244 -34.57 13.36 34.20
CA PHE A 244 -35.74 13.85 34.95
C PHE A 244 -36.82 14.31 33.95
N GLY A 245 -38.00 13.74 34.03
CA GLY A 245 -39.09 13.99 33.08
C GLY A 245 -40.35 13.17 33.38
N HIS A 246 -41.45 13.49 32.70
CA HIS A 246 -42.70 12.73 32.82
C HIS A 246 -42.52 11.30 32.31
N GLN A 247 -43.12 10.31 32.96
CA GLN A 247 -42.92 8.88 32.69
C GLN A 247 -43.12 8.51 31.20
N GLU A 248 -44.13 9.10 30.56
CA GLU A 248 -44.42 8.89 29.13
C GLU A 248 -43.33 9.48 28.20
N VAL A 249 -42.77 10.65 28.55
CA VAL A 249 -41.72 11.30 27.75
C VAL A 249 -40.40 10.56 27.89
N ILE A 250 -40.06 10.10 29.09
CA ILE A 250 -38.86 9.28 29.33
C ILE A 250 -38.98 7.95 28.58
N TYR A 251 -40.14 7.31 28.61
CA TYR A 251 -40.38 6.07 27.88
C TYR A 251 -40.16 6.24 26.37
N ASN A 252 -40.81 7.23 25.75
CA ASN A 252 -40.66 7.51 24.32
C ASN A 252 -39.22 7.92 23.95
N TYR A 253 -38.55 8.70 24.80
CA TYR A 253 -37.16 9.09 24.60
C TYR A 253 -36.21 7.89 24.71
N SER A 254 -36.43 6.99 25.67
CA SER A 254 -35.63 5.76 25.83
C SER A 254 -35.79 4.81 24.65
N LEU A 255 -37.00 4.72 24.10
CA LEU A 255 -37.30 3.97 22.88
C LEU A 255 -36.56 4.55 21.68
N MET A 256 -36.64 5.86 21.46
CA MET A 256 -35.86 6.53 20.40
C MET A 256 -34.36 6.32 20.57
N TYR A 257 -33.86 6.45 21.80
CA TYR A 257 -32.44 6.25 22.07
C TYR A 257 -32.00 4.81 21.76
N GLN A 258 -32.82 3.81 22.13
CA GLN A 258 -32.59 2.41 21.78
C GLN A 258 -32.58 2.15 20.27
N MET A 259 -33.43 2.84 19.50
CA MET A 259 -33.42 2.76 18.02
C MET A 259 -32.08 3.22 17.43
N PHE A 260 -31.42 4.21 18.05
CA PHE A 260 -30.11 4.71 17.60
C PHE A 260 -28.93 3.87 18.12
N SER A 261 -29.06 3.27 19.31
CA SER A 261 -27.97 2.50 19.92
C SER A 261 -27.93 1.04 19.47
N ASN A 262 -29.08 0.45 19.07
CA ASN A 262 -29.16 -0.96 18.68
C ASN A 262 -29.95 -1.15 17.36
N PRO A 263 -29.28 -1.38 16.23
CA PRO A 263 -29.92 -1.44 14.91
C PRO A 263 -30.80 -2.68 14.68
N GLU A 264 -30.84 -3.63 15.62
CA GLU A 264 -31.68 -4.84 15.53
C GLU A 264 -33.12 -4.63 16.04
N ILE A 265 -33.43 -3.50 16.67
CA ILE A 265 -34.74 -3.23 17.30
C ILE A 265 -35.60 -2.36 16.38
N LEU A 266 -36.61 -2.96 15.73
CA LEU A 266 -37.66 -2.27 14.96
C LEU A 266 -38.93 -2.20 15.79
N ILE A 267 -39.32 -1.00 16.24
CA ILE A 267 -40.56 -0.78 17.00
C ILE A 267 -41.48 0.15 16.20
N ASP A 268 -42.73 -0.28 16.05
CA ASP A 268 -43.74 0.32 15.16
C ASP A 268 -44.34 1.63 15.74
N THR A 269 -44.73 2.52 14.82
CA THR A 269 -45.14 3.92 15.07
C THR A 269 -46.38 4.11 15.94
N ASN A 270 -47.12 3.03 16.22
CA ASN A 270 -48.34 3.03 17.04
C ASN A 270 -48.09 3.15 18.55
N THR A 271 -46.84 3.22 19.00
CA THR A 271 -46.46 3.22 20.43
C THR A 271 -46.19 4.61 21.01
N ILE A 272 -46.13 5.65 20.17
CA ILE A 272 -45.73 7.00 20.59
C ILE A 272 -46.97 7.89 20.74
N ASN A 273 -47.46 8.03 21.97
CA ASN A 273 -48.57 8.94 22.29
C ASN A 273 -48.03 10.14 23.09
N PHE A 274 -48.32 11.38 22.67
CA PHE A 274 -47.93 12.60 23.39
C PHE A 274 -49.17 13.39 23.82
N PRO A 275 -49.56 13.36 25.10
CA PRO A 275 -50.44 14.37 25.67
C PRO A 275 -49.62 15.42 26.44
N ILE A 276 -49.76 16.69 26.04
CA ILE A 276 -49.13 17.82 26.70
C ILE A 276 -49.99 18.25 27.90
N PHE A 277 -49.46 18.16 29.12
CA PHE A 277 -50.05 18.84 30.28
C PHE A 277 -48.97 19.44 31.20
N PHE A 278 -49.16 20.70 31.57
CA PHE A 278 -48.32 21.45 32.49
C PHE A 278 -48.67 21.11 33.94
N LEU A 279 -47.75 20.51 34.69
CA LEU A 279 -47.79 20.55 36.16
C LEU A 279 -46.39 20.76 36.74
N LYS A 280 -46.31 21.76 37.61
CA LYS A 280 -45.13 22.23 38.35
C LYS A 280 -45.13 21.55 39.71
N PHE A 281 -44.14 20.71 40.05
CA PHE A 281 -43.94 20.31 41.45
C PHE A 281 -42.48 20.19 41.88
N LYS A 282 -42.32 20.48 43.17
CA LYS A 282 -41.12 20.87 43.92
C LYS A 282 -40.67 19.65 44.73
N GLY A 283 -39.37 19.38 44.77
CA GLY A 283 -38.75 18.32 45.57
C GLY A 283 -37.51 17.79 44.91
#